data_AF-A0A1V4S8E1-F1
#
_entry.id   AF-A0A1V4S8E1-F1
#
_cell.length_a   1.000
_cell.length_b   1.000
_cell.length_c   1.000
_cell.angle_alpha   90.00
_cell.angle_beta   90.00
_cell.angle_gamma   90.00
#
_symmetry.space_group_name_H-M   'P 1'
#
loop_
_entity.id
_entity.type
_entity.pdbx_description
1 polymer ?
#
loop_
_entity_poly.entity_id
_entity_poly.type
_entity_poly.pdbx_seq_one_letter_code
_entity_poly.pdbx_strand_id
1 'polypeptide(L)'
;MLDAGLRSLEWLMYIQTDPKGHFVPIGNHGWYPRGGERARFDQQPIEALGMIEACREAYNVTKDDKWISHAQRCLDWFLGRNDLQTPLYDYLTGGCCDGLNADGSNRNQGAESTLAWILSLLHLHQLRAMQVSAETAGNIDLQTCEKEAVRSGDPAAGIVPIRGRKNV
;
A
#
# COMPACT_ATOMS: atom_id res chain seq x y z
N MET A 1 -2.66 -19.19 -9.79
CA MET A 1 -1.58 -18.17 -9.89
C MET A 1 -1.84 -16.98 -8.96
N LEU A 2 -3.07 -16.43 -8.92
CA LEU A 2 -3.44 -15.34 -8.00
C LEU A 2 -3.09 -15.60 -6.51
N ASP A 3 -3.52 -16.74 -5.96
CA ASP A 3 -3.28 -17.08 -4.54
C ASP A 3 -1.80 -17.14 -4.18
N ALA A 4 -0.94 -17.55 -5.12
CA ALA A 4 0.50 -17.55 -4.90
C ALA A 4 1.03 -16.11 -4.86
N GLY A 5 0.57 -15.24 -5.76
CA GLY A 5 0.94 -13.82 -5.77
C GLY A 5 0.51 -13.09 -4.50
N LEU A 6 -0.73 -13.27 -4.07
CA LEU A 6 -1.24 -12.64 -2.84
C LEU A 6 -0.47 -13.11 -1.60
N ARG A 7 -0.24 -14.43 -1.46
CA ARG A 7 0.56 -14.95 -0.33
C ARG A 7 2.00 -14.44 -0.33
N SER A 8 2.63 -14.35 -1.50
CA SER A 8 3.97 -13.80 -1.62
C SER A 8 4.01 -12.33 -1.22
N LEU A 9 3.01 -11.54 -1.64
CA LEU A 9 2.92 -10.12 -1.29
C LEU A 9 2.64 -9.91 0.20
N GLU A 10 1.74 -10.69 0.81
CA GLU A 10 1.51 -10.64 2.25
C GLU A 10 2.78 -10.98 3.03
N TRP A 11 3.51 -12.02 2.60
CA TRP A 11 4.78 -12.38 3.20
C TRP A 11 5.81 -11.25 3.07
N LEU A 12 5.97 -10.66 1.87
CA LEU A 12 6.88 -9.53 1.63
C LEU A 12 6.54 -8.32 2.52
N MET A 13 5.25 -8.00 2.64
CA MET A 13 4.78 -6.90 3.48
C MET A 13 5.04 -7.17 4.96
N TYR A 14 4.85 -8.42 5.42
CA TYR A 14 5.16 -8.83 6.78
C TYR A 14 6.65 -8.67 7.09
N ILE A 15 7.54 -9.19 6.24
CA ILE A 15 9.00 -9.15 6.51
C ILE A 15 9.59 -7.74 6.34
N GLN A 16 8.96 -6.88 5.54
CA GLN A 16 9.38 -5.49 5.30
C GLN A 16 8.58 -4.48 6.15
N THR A 17 7.89 -4.94 7.19
CA THR A 17 7.30 -4.06 8.21
C THR A 17 8.07 -4.24 9.51
N ASP A 18 8.54 -3.15 10.11
CA ASP A 18 9.15 -3.17 11.43
C ASP A 18 8.09 -3.42 12.51
N PRO A 19 8.42 -4.01 13.67
CA PRO A 19 7.48 -4.11 14.79
C PRO A 19 6.87 -2.76 15.24
N LYS A 20 7.54 -1.63 14.97
CA LYS A 20 7.00 -0.27 15.19
C LYS A 20 5.95 0.15 14.15
N GLY A 21 5.75 -0.65 13.10
CA GLY A 21 4.67 -0.50 12.12
C GLY A 21 5.03 0.33 10.87
N HIS A 22 6.29 0.72 10.69
CA HIS A 22 6.76 1.40 9.47
C HIS A 22 7.32 0.42 8.45
N PHE A 23 7.33 0.84 7.18
CA PHE A 23 7.92 0.07 6.08
C PHE A 23 9.45 0.15 6.13
N VAL A 24 10.10 -0.99 5.93
CA VAL A 24 11.55 -1.17 5.92
C VAL A 24 11.86 -2.06 4.72
N PRO A 25 12.11 -1.48 3.53
CA PRO A 25 12.51 -2.27 2.38
C PRO A 25 13.85 -2.95 2.66
N ILE A 26 14.12 -4.07 1.98
CA ILE A 26 15.41 -4.74 2.11
C ILE A 26 16.48 -3.83 1.51
N GLY A 27 17.48 -3.47 2.32
CA GLY A 27 18.59 -2.65 1.87
C GLY A 27 19.47 -3.37 0.85
N ASN A 28 20.06 -2.63 -0.09
CA ASN A 28 20.92 -3.21 -1.13
C ASN A 28 22.35 -3.49 -0.63
N HIS A 29 22.72 -2.98 0.56
CA HIS A 29 24.01 -3.23 1.20
C HIS A 29 23.98 -4.60 1.91
N GLY A 30 23.80 -5.65 1.12
CA GLY A 30 23.57 -7.02 1.56
C GLY A 30 22.33 -7.62 0.89
N TRP A 31 21.78 -8.65 1.51
CA TRP A 31 20.57 -9.33 1.05
C TRP A 31 19.76 -9.79 2.25
N TYR A 32 18.59 -10.39 2.00
CA TYR A 32 17.89 -11.17 3.00
C TYR A 32 18.05 -12.68 2.73
N PRO A 33 19.13 -13.32 3.25
CA PRO A 33 19.32 -14.76 3.12
C PRO A 33 18.26 -15.53 3.92
N ARG A 34 17.90 -16.71 3.44
CA ARG A 34 16.91 -17.58 4.10
C ARG A 34 17.35 -17.89 5.54
N GLY A 35 16.58 -17.42 6.51
CA GLY A 35 16.82 -17.64 7.94
C GLY A 35 17.94 -16.79 8.55
N GLY A 36 18.50 -15.83 7.80
CA GLY A 36 19.49 -14.90 8.30
C GLY A 36 18.91 -13.52 8.60
N GLU A 37 19.79 -12.54 8.73
CA GLU A 37 19.41 -11.15 9.00
C GLU A 37 19.16 -10.40 7.70
N ARG A 38 18.12 -9.56 7.69
CA ARG A 38 17.81 -8.68 6.57
C ARG A 38 18.78 -7.51 6.53
N ALA A 39 19.33 -7.23 5.35
CA ALA A 39 20.02 -5.96 5.12
C ALA A 39 19.06 -4.81 5.40
N ARG A 40 19.45 -3.92 6.33
CA ARG A 40 18.57 -2.87 6.85
C ARG A 40 18.77 -1.52 6.17
N PHE A 41 19.94 -1.21 5.64
CA PHE A 41 20.26 0.12 5.11
C PHE A 41 20.73 0.06 3.67
N ASP A 42 20.82 1.24 3.05
CA ASP A 42 20.85 1.42 1.60
C ASP A 42 19.51 0.97 0.97
N GLN A 43 18.44 1.41 1.64
CA GLN A 43 17.04 1.22 1.24
C GLN A 43 16.74 2.14 0.06
N GLN A 44 16.16 1.62 -1.03
CA GLN A 44 15.99 2.38 -2.26
C GLN A 44 14.53 2.75 -2.56
N PRO A 45 14.26 3.94 -3.13
CA PRO A 45 12.95 4.36 -3.61
C PRO A 45 12.23 3.38 -4.54
N ILE A 46 12.96 2.66 -5.38
CA ILE A 46 12.39 1.71 -6.35
C ILE A 46 11.69 0.53 -5.65
N GLU A 47 12.19 0.09 -4.50
CA GLU A 47 11.57 -0.97 -3.69
C GLU A 47 10.23 -0.52 -3.10
N ALA A 48 10.16 0.73 -2.64
CA ALA A 48 8.91 1.32 -2.14
C ALA A 48 7.88 1.48 -3.27
N LEU A 49 8.30 1.94 -4.46
CA LEU A 49 7.44 2.01 -5.64
C LEU A 49 6.89 0.62 -6.00
N GLY A 50 7.76 -0.38 -6.12
CA GLY A 50 7.36 -1.75 -6.48
C GLY A 50 6.35 -2.34 -5.49
N MET A 51 6.49 -2.06 -4.19
CA MET A 51 5.54 -2.48 -3.18
C MET A 51 4.16 -1.79 -3.33
N ILE A 52 4.14 -0.49 -3.65
CA ILE A 52 2.91 0.26 -3.90
C ILE A 52 2.19 -0.26 -5.14
N GLU A 53 2.93 -0.51 -6.23
CA GLU A 53 2.37 -1.10 -7.46
C GLU A 53 1.78 -2.49 -7.19
N ALA A 54 2.50 -3.34 -6.46
CA ALA A 54 2.01 -4.67 -6.10
C ALA A 54 0.72 -4.60 -5.23
N CYS A 55 0.69 -3.68 -4.25
CA CYS A 55 -0.51 -3.43 -3.44
C CYS A 55 -1.67 -2.93 -4.31
N ARG A 56 -1.41 -2.06 -5.29
CA ARG A 56 -2.43 -1.57 -6.23
C ARG A 56 -3.03 -2.71 -7.05
N GLU A 57 -2.21 -3.61 -7.58
CA GLU A 57 -2.71 -4.77 -8.33
C GLU A 57 -3.47 -5.76 -7.44
N ALA A 58 -3.01 -5.97 -6.21
CA ALA A 58 -3.74 -6.79 -5.24
C ALA A 58 -5.11 -6.18 -4.91
N TYR A 59 -5.20 -4.86 -4.73
CA TYR A 59 -6.47 -4.16 -4.56
C TYR A 59 -7.36 -4.29 -5.80
N ASN A 60 -6.82 -4.17 -7.01
CA ASN A 60 -7.59 -4.28 -8.24
C ASN A 60 -8.36 -5.60 -8.33
N VAL A 61 -7.73 -6.70 -7.91
CA VAL A 61 -8.32 -8.05 -7.98
C VAL A 61 -9.17 -8.38 -6.75
N THR A 62 -8.78 -7.94 -5.56
CA THR A 62 -9.44 -8.37 -4.30
C THR A 62 -10.46 -7.38 -3.76
N LYS A 63 -10.32 -6.08 -4.08
CA LYS A 63 -11.07 -4.96 -3.48
C LYS A 63 -10.97 -4.89 -1.96
N ASP A 64 -9.87 -5.41 -1.39
CA ASP A 64 -9.60 -5.37 0.04
C ASP A 64 -8.78 -4.13 0.40
N ASP A 65 -9.36 -3.24 1.22
CA ASP A 65 -8.78 -1.96 1.64
C ASP A 65 -7.46 -2.11 2.43
N LYS A 66 -7.14 -3.31 2.93
CA LYS A 66 -5.82 -3.57 3.54
C LYS A 66 -4.68 -3.21 2.60
N TRP A 67 -4.86 -3.42 1.29
CA TRP A 67 -3.85 -3.11 0.29
C TRP A 67 -3.61 -1.61 0.12
N ILE A 68 -4.65 -0.79 0.29
CA ILE A 68 -4.51 0.68 0.30
C ILE A 68 -3.72 1.10 1.54
N SER A 69 -3.99 0.49 2.69
CA SER A 69 -3.26 0.75 3.94
C SER A 69 -1.78 0.35 3.82
N HIS A 70 -1.49 -0.76 3.14
CA HIS A 70 -0.12 -1.20 2.85
C HIS A 70 0.60 -0.24 1.90
N ALA A 71 -0.04 0.17 0.80
CA ALA A 71 0.51 1.16 -0.12
C ALA A 71 0.79 2.50 0.60
N GLN A 72 -0.12 2.94 1.48
CA GLN A 72 0.09 4.15 2.29
C GLN A 72 1.34 4.03 3.16
N ARG A 73 1.53 2.90 3.85
CA ARG A 73 2.71 2.69 4.70
C ARG A 73 4.02 2.78 3.91
N CYS A 74 4.02 2.29 2.68
CA CYS A 74 5.17 2.38 1.79
C CYS A 74 5.40 3.83 1.33
N LEU A 75 4.33 4.59 1.06
CA LEU A 75 4.47 6.01 0.74
C LEU A 75 5.01 6.81 1.93
N ASP A 76 4.54 6.52 3.15
CA ASP A 76 4.97 7.21 4.37
C ASP A 76 6.50 7.09 4.59
N TRP A 77 7.14 6.05 4.07
CA TRP A 77 8.59 5.87 4.11
C TRP A 77 9.35 7.04 3.48
N PHE A 78 8.88 7.52 2.32
CA PHE A 78 9.44 8.70 1.63
C PHE A 78 9.32 9.97 2.48
N LEU A 79 8.26 10.05 3.29
CA LEU A 79 7.93 11.19 4.14
C LEU A 79 8.62 11.15 5.52
N GLY A 80 9.48 10.16 5.75
CA GLY A 80 10.23 10.01 6.99
C GLY A 80 9.62 9.05 7.99
N ARG A 81 8.56 8.31 7.67
CA ARG A 81 8.13 7.18 8.50
C ARG A 81 8.99 5.95 8.18
N ASN A 82 10.26 6.04 8.55
CA ASN A 82 11.30 5.04 8.28
C ASN A 82 12.25 4.90 9.48
N ASP A 83 13.28 4.07 9.36
CA ASP A 83 14.20 3.74 10.45
C ASP A 83 14.90 4.95 11.07
N LEU A 84 15.17 6.01 10.29
CA LEU A 84 15.89 7.20 10.74
C LEU A 84 14.99 8.41 10.96
N GLN A 85 13.68 8.26 10.81
CA GLN A 85 12.72 9.35 10.89
C GLN A 85 13.05 10.54 9.97
N THR A 86 13.72 10.25 8.84
CA THR A 86 14.28 11.28 7.94
C THR A 86 13.55 11.24 6.59
N PRO A 87 12.99 12.36 6.10
CA PRO A 87 12.35 12.38 4.79
C PRO A 87 13.36 12.15 3.66
N LEU A 88 12.95 11.39 2.64
CA LEU A 88 13.69 11.25 1.39
C LEU A 88 13.22 12.27 0.35
N TYR A 89 11.94 12.64 0.36
CA TYR A 89 11.43 13.69 -0.50
C TYR A 89 11.86 15.07 0.03
N ASP A 90 12.43 15.89 -0.87
CA ASP A 90 12.86 17.25 -0.59
C ASP A 90 11.83 18.25 -1.13
N TYR A 91 11.14 18.94 -0.22
CA TYR A 91 10.12 19.94 -0.56
C TYR A 91 10.68 21.20 -1.22
N LEU A 92 11.98 21.48 -1.07
CA LEU A 92 12.60 22.68 -1.65
C LEU A 92 12.97 22.45 -3.12
N THR A 93 13.52 21.28 -3.43
CA THR A 93 13.95 20.93 -4.79
C THR A 93 12.87 20.23 -5.61
N GLY A 94 11.91 19.58 -4.94
CA GLY A 94 10.96 18.65 -5.56
C GLY A 94 11.58 17.29 -5.93
N GLY A 95 12.84 17.05 -5.56
CA GLY A 95 13.54 15.79 -5.82
C GLY A 95 13.35 14.76 -4.70
N CYS A 96 13.74 13.52 -4.96
CA CYS A 96 13.79 12.46 -3.96
C CYS A 96 15.23 11.98 -3.78
N CYS A 97 15.65 11.79 -2.54
CA CYS A 97 16.92 11.17 -2.18
C CYS A 97 17.01 9.74 -2.72
N ASP A 98 18.19 9.31 -3.17
CA ASP A 98 18.42 8.02 -3.82
C ASP A 98 18.32 6.82 -2.87
N GLY A 99 18.36 7.05 -1.56
CA GLY A 99 18.20 5.98 -0.59
C GLY A 99 18.34 6.43 0.85
N LEU A 100 18.10 5.49 1.76
CA LEU A 100 18.29 5.66 3.20
C LEU A 100 19.46 4.77 3.66
N ASN A 101 20.58 5.42 3.97
CA ASN A 101 21.77 4.81 4.51
C ASN A 101 21.71 4.79 6.05
N ALA A 102 22.69 4.15 6.70
CA ALA A 102 22.76 4.10 8.16
C ALA A 102 23.04 5.48 8.81
N ASP A 103 23.67 6.38 8.06
CA ASP A 103 24.06 7.73 8.46
C ASP A 103 23.03 8.81 8.07
N GLY A 104 22.02 8.47 7.26
CA GLY A 104 20.99 9.42 6.83
C GLY A 104 20.47 9.15 5.42
N SER A 105 19.73 10.10 4.88
CA SER A 105 19.32 10.07 3.48
C SER A 105 20.51 10.36 2.55
N ASN A 106 20.64 9.58 1.49
CA ASN A 106 21.57 9.86 0.42
C ASN A 106 21.09 11.11 -0.32
N ARG A 107 21.81 12.21 -0.15
CA ARG A 107 21.44 13.53 -0.69
C ARG A 107 21.45 13.61 -2.22
N ASN A 108 21.95 12.59 -2.92
CA ASN A 108 21.81 12.53 -4.37
C ASN A 108 20.33 12.41 -4.74
N GLN A 109 19.91 13.22 -5.71
CA GLN A 109 18.52 13.27 -6.18
C GLN A 109 18.47 12.89 -7.65
N GLY A 110 18.63 11.60 -7.90
CA GLY A 110 18.59 11.02 -9.24
C GLY A 110 17.21 11.12 -9.89
N ALA A 111 17.19 10.90 -11.21
CA ALA A 111 15.94 10.83 -11.97
C ALA A 111 15.09 9.62 -11.54
N GLU A 112 15.72 8.47 -11.26
CA GLU A 112 15.02 7.25 -10.85
C GLU A 112 14.27 7.43 -9.52
N SER A 113 14.95 7.94 -8.49
CA SER A 113 14.36 8.18 -7.17
C SER A 113 13.23 9.20 -7.23
N THR A 114 13.42 10.28 -7.99
CA THR A 114 12.40 11.30 -8.19
C THR A 114 11.18 10.74 -8.93
N LEU A 115 11.38 9.93 -9.98
CA LEU A 115 10.29 9.24 -10.66
C LEU A 115 9.59 8.24 -9.75
N ALA A 116 10.35 7.48 -8.94
CA ALA A 116 9.80 6.52 -8.00
C ALA A 116 8.85 7.20 -7.00
N TRP A 117 9.23 8.36 -6.47
CA TRP A 117 8.38 9.18 -5.63
C TRP A 117 7.09 9.63 -6.34
N ILE A 118 7.21 10.23 -7.53
CA ILE A 118 6.06 10.77 -8.27
C ILE A 118 5.07 9.66 -8.65
N LEU A 119 5.58 8.51 -9.13
CA LEU A 119 4.76 7.35 -9.47
C LEU A 119 4.09 6.76 -8.22
N SER A 120 4.80 6.68 -7.10
CA SER A 120 4.24 6.22 -5.83
C SER A 120 3.05 7.08 -5.39
N LEU A 121 3.18 8.41 -5.47
CA LEU A 121 2.09 9.33 -5.21
C LEU A 121 0.90 9.10 -6.15
N LEU A 122 1.16 9.00 -7.46
CA LEU A 122 0.13 8.80 -8.47
C LEU A 122 -0.66 7.50 -8.21
N HIS A 123 0.03 6.39 -7.95
CA HIS A 123 -0.61 5.11 -7.67
C HIS A 123 -1.48 5.15 -6.41
N LEU A 124 -1.02 5.82 -5.36
CA LEU A 124 -1.81 5.95 -4.14
C LEU A 124 -3.07 6.82 -4.38
N HIS A 125 -2.94 7.92 -5.13
CA HIS A 125 -4.10 8.74 -5.50
C HIS A 125 -5.11 7.94 -6.31
N GLN A 126 -4.66 7.14 -7.27
CA GLN A 126 -5.52 6.23 -8.04
C GLN A 126 -6.21 5.21 -7.13
N LEU A 127 -5.48 4.59 -6.20
CA LEU A 127 -6.05 3.64 -5.24
C LEU A 127 -7.19 4.25 -4.41
N ARG A 128 -6.97 5.44 -3.86
CA ARG A 128 -7.98 6.16 -3.08
C ARG A 128 -9.19 6.55 -3.93
N ALA A 129 -8.97 7.00 -5.17
CA ALA A 129 -10.07 7.30 -6.09
C ALA A 129 -10.92 6.03 -6.38
N MET A 130 -10.27 4.87 -6.55
CA MET A 130 -10.97 3.61 -6.74
C MET A 130 -11.74 3.16 -5.49
N GLN A 131 -11.21 3.41 -4.29
CA GLN A 131 -11.90 3.15 -3.02
C GLN A 131 -13.20 3.94 -2.90
N VAL A 132 -13.12 5.27 -3.07
CA VAL A 132 -14.29 6.15 -3.02
C VAL A 132 -15.34 5.74 -4.07
N SER A 133 -14.88 5.37 -5.27
CA SER A 133 -15.79 4.91 -6.33
C SER A 133 -16.51 3.61 -5.95
N ALA A 134 -15.80 2.66 -5.31
CA ALA A 134 -16.37 1.39 -4.86
C ALA A 134 -17.35 1.58 -3.70
N GLU A 135 -17.02 2.42 -2.72
CA GLU A 135 -17.91 2.78 -1.60
C GLU A 135 -19.20 3.45 -2.08
N THR A 136 -19.07 4.37 -3.05
CA THR A 136 -20.21 5.07 -3.64
C THR A 136 -21.15 4.09 -4.36
N ALA A 137 -20.60 3.15 -5.14
CA ALA A 137 -21.39 2.12 -5.81
C ALA A 137 -22.14 1.23 -4.80
N GLY A 138 -21.46 0.77 -3.73
CA GLY A 138 -22.09 -0.04 -2.69
C GLY A 138 -23.23 0.68 -1.95
N ASN A 139 -23.08 1.99 -1.71
CA ASN A 139 -24.14 2.79 -1.08
C ASN A 139 -25.36 2.99 -1.99
N ILE A 140 -25.15 3.14 -3.30
CA ILE A 140 -26.24 3.26 -4.28
C ILE A 140 -27.03 1.94 -4.36
N ASP A 141 -26.34 0.80 -4.36
CA ASP A 141 -26.97 -0.52 -4.39
C ASP A 141 -27.84 -0.75 -3.14
N LEU A 142 -27.33 -0.41 -1.95
CA LEU A 142 -28.08 -0.49 -0.69
C LEU A 142 -29.33 0.38 -0.70
N GLN A 143 -29.21 1.64 -1.13
CA GLN A 143 -30.37 2.55 -1.23
C GLN A 143 -31.40 2.09 -2.26
N THR A 144 -30.97 1.43 -3.32
CA THR A 144 -31.87 0.91 -4.36
C THR A 144 -32.66 -0.29 -3.83
N CYS A 145 -31.99 -1.24 -3.17
CA CYS A 145 -32.64 -2.38 -2.53
C CYS A 145 -33.64 -1.94 -1.44
N GLU A 146 -33.29 -0.96 -0.60
CA GLU A 146 -34.20 -0.42 0.41
C GLU A 146 -35.47 0.18 -0.22
N LYS A 147 -35.33 0.96 -1.31
CA LYS A 147 -36.47 1.55 -2.02
C LYS A 147 -37.34 0.50 -2.70
N GLU A 148 -36.77 -0.59 -3.20
CA GLU A 148 -37.51 -1.70 -3.80
C GLU A 148 -38.28 -2.51 -2.74
N ALA A 149 -37.66 -2.80 -1.60
CA ALA A 149 -38.31 -3.49 -0.48
C ALA A 149 -39.49 -2.68 0.10
N VAL A 150 -39.35 -1.35 0.20
CA VAL A 150 -40.45 -0.46 0.61
C VAL A 150 -41.60 -0.45 -0.41
N ARG A 151 -41.29 -0.57 -1.71
CA ARG A 151 -42.31 -0.60 -2.78
C ARG A 151 -43.05 -1.93 -2.89
N SER A 152 -42.39 -3.06 -2.61
CA SER A 152 -43.00 -4.38 -2.70
C SER A 152 -43.90 -4.73 -1.51
N GLY A 153 -43.77 -4.01 -0.39
CA GLY A 153 -44.50 -4.30 0.85
C GLY A 153 -44.08 -5.63 1.49
N ASP A 154 -43.02 -6.26 1.00
CA ASP A 154 -42.51 -7.54 1.47
C ASP A 154 -41.25 -7.32 2.34
N PRO A 155 -41.35 -7.43 3.68
CA PRO A 155 -40.22 -7.22 4.58
C PRO A 155 -39.10 -8.28 4.40
N ALA A 156 -39.35 -9.39 3.68
CA ALA A 156 -38.33 -10.38 3.38
C ALA A 156 -37.43 -10.00 2.18
N ALA A 157 -37.86 -9.06 1.34
CA ALA A 157 -37.09 -8.62 0.16
C ALA A 157 -35.87 -7.75 0.49
N GLY A 158 -35.79 -7.21 1.71
CA GLY A 158 -34.67 -6.36 2.17
C GLY A 158 -33.52 -7.10 2.86
N ILE A 159 -33.59 -8.43 3.00
CA ILE A 159 -32.54 -9.20 3.69
C ILE A 159 -31.43 -9.54 2.70
N VAL A 160 -30.45 -8.64 2.58
CA VAL A 160 -29.16 -8.99 1.96
C VAL A 160 -28.50 -10.04 2.84
N PRO A 161 -28.10 -11.23 2.33
CA PRO A 161 -27.31 -12.15 3.13
C PRO A 161 -26.00 -11.44 3.44
N ILE A 162 -25.76 -11.16 4.73
CA ILE A 162 -24.48 -10.66 5.22
C ILE A 162 -23.44 -11.69 4.77
N ARG A 163 -22.71 -11.39 3.69
CA ARG A 163 -21.56 -12.18 3.28
C ARG A 163 -20.61 -12.17 4.47
N GLY A 164 -20.54 -13.29 5.17
CA GLY A 164 -19.79 -13.40 6.41
C GLY A 164 -18.38 -12.86 6.25
N ARG A 165 -18.03 -11.84 7.03
CA ARG A 165 -16.64 -11.59 7.41
C ARG A 165 -16.13 -12.90 8.00
N LYS A 166 -15.33 -13.64 7.23
CA LYS A 166 -14.52 -14.72 7.80
C LYS A 166 -13.47 -14.05 8.67
N ASN A 167 -13.80 -13.87 9.95
CA ASN A 167 -12.81 -13.80 11.01
C ASN A 167 -12.39 -15.24 11.30
N VAL A 168 -11.19 -15.64 10.88
CA VAL A 168 -10.14 -16.38 11.62
C VAL A 168 -8.87 -16.27 10.78
#